data_AF-A0A842WRX6-F1
#
_entry.id   AF-A0A842WRX6-F1
#
_cell.length_a   1.000
_cell.length_b   1.000
_cell.length_c   1.000
_cell.angle_alpha   90.00
_cell.angle_beta   90.00
_cell.angle_gamma   90.00
#
_symmetry.space_group_name_H-M   'P 1'
#
loop_
_entity.id
_entity.type
_entity.pdbx_description
1 polymer ?
#
loop_
_entity_poly.entity_id
_entity_poly.type
_entity_poly.pdbx_seq_one_letter_code
_entity_poly.pdbx_strand_id
1 'polypeptide(L)'
;MPSAVFLIQLDENHGFILKKRYPTSLKVTEADLNNIYVPHADKFGLHVINLDGRKILSYSKKKMPEWVICFEMETDDDISYESTHLEGTARLLLELAETSVEDINLEDIMKSGSSLSQESQEQKYARVFLTPSAPLILERMQKRIVTGAVELSMWLKNEVGDDGIDIVEAITPLTSAGILEIEMITRTKQYVFLVKDLFGYRAPPTQSMKLTEMTYPEIHKEYVSRVDSFFSPDESGRGYNPTIVSGEESQPIIEDREKIAENVANTIHYNIISVLRKGPLSIEEIVIETAFPKSIVTKALWALQSNSIVTSFDDETIWALLTNPIFDCFMPEYVAPIIANKWNEENLDAKVVVSYLEHLINSWRTKS
;
A
#
# COMPACT_ATOMS: atom_id res chain seq x y z
N MET A 1 8.37 7.39 26.47
CA MET A 1 7.03 7.80 25.98
C MET A 1 6.97 9.32 25.87
N PRO A 2 6.46 9.86 24.76
CA PRO A 2 6.50 11.31 24.54
C PRO A 2 5.60 12.07 25.52
N SER A 3 6.07 13.23 25.96
CA SER A 3 5.37 14.14 26.87
C SER A 3 4.26 14.93 26.17
N ALA A 4 4.37 15.11 24.85
CA ALA A 4 3.34 15.73 24.02
C ALA A 4 3.35 15.21 22.58
N VAL A 5 2.23 15.33 21.88
CA VAL A 5 2.06 15.06 20.45
C VAL A 5 1.26 16.17 19.79
N PHE A 6 1.63 16.56 18.57
CA PHE A 6 0.92 17.60 17.83
C PHE A 6 1.10 17.49 16.31
N LEU A 7 0.14 18.05 15.60
CA LEU A 7 0.04 17.99 14.13
C LEU A 7 0.21 19.39 13.55
N ILE A 8 1.14 19.53 12.62
CA ILE A 8 1.38 20.75 11.85
C ILE A 8 0.87 20.52 10.43
N GLN A 9 0.17 21.50 9.89
CA GLN A 9 -0.15 21.58 8.46
C GLN A 9 0.37 22.90 7.90
N LEU A 10 1.10 22.84 6.78
CA LEU A 10 1.41 24.00 5.96
C LEU A 10 0.17 24.36 5.12
N ASP A 11 -0.40 25.52 5.40
CA ASP A 11 -1.50 26.12 4.65
C ASP A 11 -0.94 27.22 3.73
N GLU A 12 -1.36 27.23 2.47
CA GLU A 12 -0.84 28.18 1.47
C GLU A 12 -1.12 29.65 1.84
N ASN A 13 -2.18 29.93 2.59
CA ASN A 13 -2.60 31.28 2.93
C ASN A 13 -2.09 31.74 4.31
N HIS A 14 -1.96 30.81 5.26
CA HIS A 14 -1.68 31.14 6.65
C HIS A 14 -0.32 30.61 7.15
N GLY A 15 0.45 29.92 6.30
CA GLY A 15 1.71 29.30 6.68
C GLY A 15 1.49 28.08 7.58
N PHE A 16 2.35 27.89 8.58
CA PHE A 16 2.27 26.72 9.47
C PHE A 16 1.16 26.86 10.50
N ILE A 17 0.18 25.96 10.44
CA ILE A 17 -0.95 25.89 11.36
C ILE A 17 -0.82 24.66 12.27
N LEU A 18 -0.99 24.87 13.58
CA LEU A 18 -1.15 23.79 14.55
C LEU A 18 -2.60 23.27 14.51
N LYS A 19 -2.81 22.06 13.98
CA LYS A 19 -4.16 21.50 13.76
C LYS A 19 -4.71 20.77 14.98
N LYS A 20 -3.87 19.98 15.64
CA LYS A 20 -4.20 19.23 16.87
C LYS A 20 -2.99 19.21 17.80
N ARG A 21 -3.24 19.14 19.10
CA ARG A 21 -2.20 18.99 20.13
C ARG A 21 -2.73 18.23 21.33
N TYR A 22 -1.85 17.48 21.97
CA TYR A 22 -2.05 16.86 23.27
C TYR A 22 -0.75 16.89 24.06
N PRO A 23 -0.75 17.33 25.34
CA PRO A 23 -1.88 17.88 26.06
C PRO A 23 -2.31 19.24 25.47
N THR A 24 -3.54 19.66 25.75
CA THR A 24 -4.07 20.96 25.26
C THR A 24 -3.33 22.17 25.82
N SER A 25 -2.58 21.97 26.91
CA SER A 25 -1.69 22.96 27.52
C SER A 25 -0.37 23.17 26.77
N LEU A 26 -0.03 22.32 25.79
CA LEU A 26 1.21 22.43 25.02
C LEU A 26 1.30 23.80 24.32
N LYS A 27 2.42 24.50 24.54
CA LYS A 27 2.74 25.76 23.88
C LYS A 27 3.77 25.54 22.79
N VAL A 28 3.36 25.82 21.55
CA VAL A 28 4.21 25.81 20.37
C VAL A 28 4.13 27.20 19.75
N THR A 29 5.27 27.83 19.53
CA THR A 29 5.36 29.15 18.91
C THR A 29 5.49 29.02 17.40
N GLU A 30 5.21 30.09 16.66
CA GLU A 30 5.42 30.11 15.21
C GLU A 30 6.89 29.85 14.83
N ALA A 31 7.84 30.35 15.64
CA ALA A 31 9.26 30.06 15.45
C ALA A 31 9.57 28.56 15.60
N ASP A 32 8.94 27.88 16.56
CA ASP A 32 9.07 26.44 16.71
C ASP A 32 8.56 25.71 15.47
N LEU A 33 7.37 26.07 14.97
CA LEU A 33 6.77 25.43 13.79
C LEU A 33 7.68 25.54 12.55
N ASN A 34 8.25 26.73 12.32
CA ASN A 34 9.21 26.95 11.24
C ASN A 34 10.43 26.05 11.38
N ASN A 35 11.07 26.05 12.56
CA ASN A 35 12.27 25.24 12.80
C ASN A 35 12.02 23.73 12.70
N ILE A 36 10.81 23.29 13.03
CA ILE A 36 10.39 21.88 12.88
C ILE A 36 10.27 21.50 11.41
N TYR A 37 9.77 22.40 10.57
CA TYR A 37 9.48 22.09 9.18
C TYR A 37 10.72 22.11 8.28
N VAL A 38 11.71 22.97 8.55
CA VAL A 38 12.92 23.12 7.72
C VAL A 38 13.58 21.79 7.34
N PRO A 39 13.81 20.83 8.27
CA PRO A 39 14.43 19.54 7.93
C PRO A 39 13.61 18.69 6.94
N HIS A 40 12.28 18.89 6.90
CA HIS A 40 11.37 18.15 6.03
C HIS A 40 11.26 18.73 4.62
N ALA A 41 11.73 19.97 4.40
CA ALA A 41 11.75 20.58 3.08
C ALA A 41 12.65 19.82 2.09
N ASP A 42 13.78 19.29 2.60
CA ASP A 42 14.76 18.59 1.77
C ASP A 42 14.63 17.06 1.83
N LYS A 43 14.08 16.51 2.92
CA LYS A 43 14.03 15.06 3.14
C LYS A 43 12.83 14.63 4.00
N PHE A 44 12.04 13.70 3.46
CA PHE A 44 10.93 13.07 4.18
C PHE A 44 11.40 11.99 5.17
N GLY A 45 10.51 11.64 6.10
CA GLY A 45 10.73 10.62 7.12
C GLY A 45 10.97 11.21 8.51
N LEU A 46 11.60 10.43 9.38
CA LEU A 46 11.80 10.78 10.78
C LEU A 46 13.03 11.67 10.98
N HIS A 47 12.87 12.75 11.75
CA HIS A 47 13.93 13.67 12.15
C HIS A 47 13.91 13.91 13.65
N VAL A 48 15.07 14.15 14.22
CA VAL A 48 15.23 14.56 15.62
C VAL A 48 15.69 16.02 15.64
N ILE A 49 14.92 16.87 16.30
CA ILE A 49 15.11 18.32 16.32
C ILE A 49 15.24 18.77 17.77
N ASN A 50 16.28 19.56 18.08
CA ASN A 50 16.46 20.14 19.40
C ASN A 50 16.02 21.61 19.36
N LEU A 51 15.00 21.98 20.14
CA LEU A 51 14.44 23.35 20.22
C LEU A 51 14.40 23.82 21.66
N ASP A 52 15.21 24.82 22.01
CA ASP A 52 15.20 25.47 23.33
C ASP A 52 15.26 24.48 24.51
N GLY A 53 16.08 23.43 24.39
CA GLY A 53 16.22 22.38 25.41
C GLY A 53 15.14 21.29 25.36
N ARG A 54 14.16 21.39 24.45
CA ARG A 54 13.19 20.33 24.13
C ARG A 54 13.70 19.48 22.97
N LYS A 55 13.39 18.20 23.02
CA LYS A 55 13.74 17.25 21.98
C LYS A 55 12.46 16.84 21.25
N ILE A 56 12.38 17.14 19.97
CA ILE A 56 11.19 16.88 19.15
C ILE A 56 11.55 15.83 18.11
N LEU A 57 10.79 14.75 18.11
CA LEU A 57 10.77 13.79 17.02
C LEU A 57 9.70 14.25 16.01
N SER A 58 10.06 14.48 14.75
CA SER A 58 9.12 14.91 13.73
C SER A 58 9.14 13.98 12.52
N TYR A 59 7.97 13.75 11.91
CA TYR A 59 7.80 12.84 10.79
C TYR A 59 6.94 13.47 9.69
N SER A 60 7.38 13.35 8.44
CA SER A 60 6.62 13.71 7.24
C SER A 60 6.65 12.59 6.21
N LYS A 61 5.68 12.61 5.29
CA LYS A 61 5.56 11.62 4.20
C LYS A 61 5.51 12.34 2.86
N LYS A 62 6.22 11.82 1.84
CA LYS A 62 6.28 12.41 0.49
C LYS A 62 4.90 12.67 -0.15
N LYS A 63 3.91 11.83 0.12
CA LYS A 63 2.54 11.98 -0.42
C LYS A 63 1.75 13.13 0.23
N MET A 64 2.16 13.56 1.43
CA MET A 64 1.53 14.62 2.21
C MET A 64 2.61 15.57 2.75
N PRO A 65 3.37 16.24 1.85
CA PRO A 65 4.51 17.07 2.23
C PRO A 65 4.12 18.27 3.11
N GLU A 66 2.85 18.68 3.08
CA GLU A 66 2.29 19.75 3.88
C GLU A 66 2.01 19.35 5.34
N TRP A 67 2.04 18.06 5.68
CA TRP A 67 1.76 17.57 7.03
C TRP A 67 3.01 17.07 7.76
N VAL A 68 3.14 17.47 9.02
CA VAL A 68 4.21 17.00 9.92
C VAL A 68 3.62 16.59 11.27
N ILE A 69 3.91 15.35 11.68
CA ILE A 69 3.57 14.85 13.01
C ILE A 69 4.76 15.07 13.94
N CYS A 70 4.52 15.57 15.14
CA CYS A 70 5.56 15.89 16.10
C CYS A 70 5.28 15.24 17.44
N PHE A 71 6.32 14.70 18.06
CA PHE A 71 6.33 14.19 19.42
C PHE A 71 7.39 14.92 20.23
N GLU A 72 7.00 15.53 21.35
CA GLU A 72 7.93 16.07 22.33
C GLU A 72 8.41 14.93 23.22
N MET A 73 9.71 14.68 23.23
CA MET A 73 10.36 13.62 24.00
C MET A 73 10.87 14.19 25.32
N GLU A 74 10.93 13.36 26.36
CA GLU A 74 11.62 13.74 27.59
C GLU A 74 13.15 13.72 27.38
N THR A 75 13.88 14.50 28.18
CA THR A 75 15.34 14.68 27.97
C THR A 75 16.15 13.40 28.12
N ASP A 76 15.63 12.41 28.86
CA ASP A 76 16.30 11.14 29.15
C ASP A 76 15.82 9.98 28.26
N ASP A 77 14.91 10.21 27.31
CA ASP A 77 14.38 9.17 26.43
C ASP A 77 15.43 8.67 25.41
N ASP A 78 15.57 7.34 25.32
CA ASP A 78 16.31 6.68 24.25
C ASP A 78 15.49 6.69 22.94
N ILE A 79 15.72 7.73 22.15
CA ILE A 79 15.07 7.89 20.84
C ILE A 79 15.29 6.70 19.92
N SER A 80 16.43 6.02 20.00
CA SER A 80 16.70 4.91 19.09
C SER A 80 15.69 3.78 19.29
N TYR A 81 15.33 3.51 20.54
CA TYR A 81 14.36 2.49 20.92
C TYR A 81 12.92 2.89 20.58
N GLU A 82 12.54 4.14 20.86
CA GLU A 82 11.16 4.64 20.66
C GLU A 82 10.85 5.01 19.19
N SER A 83 11.89 5.28 18.38
CA SER A 83 11.75 5.81 17.01
C SER A 83 10.87 4.95 16.11
N THR A 84 11.02 3.63 16.15
CA THR A 84 10.28 2.72 15.25
C THR A 84 8.79 2.72 15.55
N HIS A 85 8.44 2.71 16.84
CA HIS A 85 7.04 2.76 17.28
C HIS A 85 6.40 4.11 16.94
N LEU A 86 7.08 5.20 17.31
CA LEU A 86 6.59 6.56 17.06
C LEU A 86 6.51 6.89 15.57
N GLU A 87 7.40 6.35 14.74
CA GLU A 87 7.28 6.44 13.29
C GLU A 87 6.03 5.72 12.77
N GLY A 88 5.68 4.56 13.35
CA GLY A 88 4.44 3.86 13.04
C GLY A 88 3.20 4.65 13.49
N THR A 89 3.24 5.26 14.68
CA THR A 89 2.17 6.15 15.16
C THR A 89 2.05 7.41 14.31
N ALA A 90 3.16 8.00 13.86
CA ALA A 90 3.12 9.13 12.93
C ALA A 90 2.48 8.76 11.60
N ARG A 91 2.81 7.59 11.05
CA ARG A 91 2.16 7.06 9.85
C ARG A 91 0.66 6.93 10.05
N LEU A 92 0.21 6.37 11.18
CA LEU A 92 -1.21 6.31 11.52
C LEU A 92 -1.84 7.69 11.52
N LEU A 93 -1.25 8.65 12.24
CA LEU A 93 -1.79 10.00 12.39
C LEU A 93 -1.88 10.75 11.05
N LEU A 94 -0.93 10.54 10.13
CA LEU A 94 -1.00 11.12 8.78
C LEU A 94 -2.13 10.50 7.94
N GLU A 95 -2.28 9.17 7.95
CA GLU A 95 -3.37 8.51 7.20
C GLU A 95 -4.75 8.93 7.73
N LEU A 96 -4.86 9.10 9.06
CA LEU A 96 -6.06 9.65 9.68
C LEU A 96 -6.28 11.12 9.29
N ALA A 97 -5.23 11.94 9.25
CA ALA A 97 -5.32 13.34 8.86
C ALA A 97 -5.73 13.50 7.39
N GLU A 98 -5.30 12.60 6.49
CA GLU A 98 -5.75 12.55 5.09
C GLU A 98 -7.26 12.30 5.00
N THR A 99 -7.82 11.54 5.95
CA THR A 99 -9.24 11.17 5.96
C THR A 99 -10.11 12.22 6.67
N SER A 100 -9.80 12.53 7.93
CA SER A 100 -10.42 13.58 8.73
C SER A 100 -9.59 13.85 9.98
N VAL A 101 -9.02 15.05 10.06
CA VAL A 101 -8.21 15.51 11.19
C VAL A 101 -9.08 15.67 12.44
N GLU A 102 -10.36 16.01 12.26
CA GLU A 102 -11.33 16.23 13.32
C GLU A 102 -11.56 14.96 14.14
N ASP A 103 -11.61 13.81 13.47
CA ASP A 103 -11.82 12.48 14.07
C ASP A 103 -10.62 11.97 14.86
N ILE A 104 -9.47 12.64 14.80
CA ILE A 104 -8.27 12.25 15.53
C ILE A 104 -8.40 12.65 17.01
N ASN A 105 -8.45 11.64 17.88
CA ASN A 105 -8.20 11.79 19.32
C ASN A 105 -6.76 11.36 19.65
N LEU A 106 -5.88 12.35 19.81
CA LEU A 106 -4.47 12.12 20.12
C LEU A 106 -4.28 11.42 21.46
N GLU A 107 -5.09 11.72 22.47
CA GLU A 107 -4.97 11.09 23.79
C GLU A 107 -5.22 9.58 23.70
N ASP A 108 -6.29 9.19 23.00
CA ASP A 108 -6.67 7.79 22.86
C ASP A 108 -5.60 7.02 22.09
N ILE A 109 -5.11 7.58 20.97
CA ILE A 109 -4.05 6.96 20.14
C ILE A 109 -2.76 6.75 20.93
N MET A 110 -2.36 7.74 21.74
CA MET A 110 -1.16 7.63 22.56
C MET A 110 -1.33 6.61 23.70
N LYS A 111 -2.54 6.49 24.27
CA LYS A 111 -2.84 5.49 25.32
C LYS A 111 -2.95 4.07 24.79
N SER A 112 -3.55 3.89 23.61
CA SER A 112 -3.70 2.57 22.99
C SER A 112 -2.40 2.07 22.36
N GLY A 113 -1.43 2.95 22.11
CA GLY A 113 -0.20 2.60 21.40
C GLY A 113 -0.45 2.26 19.93
N SER A 114 -1.46 2.88 19.32
CA SER A 114 -1.83 2.58 17.93
C SER A 114 -0.73 3.02 16.97
N SER A 115 -0.36 2.14 16.05
CA SER A 115 0.68 2.41 15.06
C SER A 115 0.42 1.64 13.77
N LEU A 116 0.92 2.15 12.65
CA LEU A 116 0.94 1.45 11.38
C LEU A 116 2.32 0.83 11.13
N SER A 117 2.32 -0.42 10.68
CA SER A 117 3.53 -1.08 10.19
C SER A 117 3.97 -0.49 8.84
N GLN A 118 5.14 -0.91 8.37
CA GLN A 118 5.53 -0.61 6.98
C GLN A 118 4.62 -1.38 6.02
N GLU A 119 4.48 -0.86 4.80
CA GLU A 119 3.69 -1.49 3.77
C GLU A 119 4.12 -2.94 3.55
N SER A 120 3.14 -3.84 3.61
CA SER A 120 3.37 -5.25 3.32
C SER A 120 3.77 -5.42 1.86
N GLN A 121 4.38 -6.57 1.55
CA GLN A 121 4.73 -6.89 0.17
C GLN A 121 3.48 -6.94 -0.75
N GLU A 122 2.37 -7.43 -0.23
CA GLU A 122 1.07 -7.45 -0.93
C GLU A 122 0.56 -6.02 -1.22
N GLN A 123 0.74 -5.09 -0.29
CA GLN A 123 0.39 -3.68 -0.51
C GLN A 123 1.28 -3.04 -1.58
N LYS A 124 2.59 -3.34 -1.58
CA LYS A 124 3.52 -2.88 -2.63
C LYS A 124 3.12 -3.41 -4.00
N TYR A 125 2.69 -4.68 -4.07
CA TYR A 125 2.15 -5.27 -5.28
C TYR A 125 0.88 -4.56 -5.76
N ALA A 126 -0.08 -4.29 -4.87
CA ALA A 126 -1.28 -3.53 -5.22
C ALA A 126 -0.94 -2.14 -5.78
N ARG A 127 0.05 -1.44 -5.21
CA ARG A 127 0.47 -0.10 -5.68
C ARG A 127 0.98 -0.07 -7.12
N VAL A 128 1.49 -1.18 -7.64
CA VAL A 128 1.90 -1.29 -9.05
C VAL A 128 0.71 -0.97 -9.96
N PHE A 129 -0.49 -1.44 -9.61
CA PHE A 129 -1.70 -1.20 -10.41
C PHE A 129 -2.32 0.18 -10.24
N LEU A 130 -1.86 0.97 -9.27
CA LEU A 130 -2.35 2.33 -9.04
C LEU A 130 -1.47 3.40 -9.67
N THR A 131 -0.32 3.02 -10.24
CA THR A 131 0.57 3.96 -10.92
C THR A 131 0.34 3.83 -12.42
N PRO A 132 -0.17 4.85 -13.13
CA PRO A 132 -0.58 4.72 -14.53
C PRO A 132 0.45 4.06 -15.46
N SER A 133 1.74 4.39 -15.29
CA SER A 133 2.81 3.87 -16.13
C SER A 133 3.25 2.44 -15.78
N ALA A 134 3.03 1.98 -14.55
CA ALA A 134 3.61 0.74 -14.06
C ALA A 134 2.96 -0.53 -14.65
N PRO A 135 1.62 -0.63 -14.82
CA PRO A 135 0.99 -1.74 -15.54
C PRO A 135 1.45 -1.82 -17.00
N LEU A 136 1.57 -0.68 -17.68
CA LEU A 136 2.07 -0.61 -19.06
C LEU A 136 3.50 -1.16 -19.16
N ILE A 137 4.38 -0.74 -18.25
CA ILE A 137 5.74 -1.26 -18.18
C ILE A 137 5.73 -2.76 -17.89
N LEU A 138 4.90 -3.23 -16.95
CA LEU A 138 4.79 -4.65 -16.62
C LEU A 138 4.38 -5.47 -17.85
N GLU A 139 3.32 -5.08 -18.56
CA GLU A 139 2.87 -5.76 -19.79
C GLU A 139 3.94 -5.78 -20.89
N ARG A 140 4.67 -4.67 -21.04
CA ARG A 140 5.80 -4.58 -21.98
C ARG A 140 6.90 -5.56 -21.59
N MET A 141 7.20 -5.63 -20.30
CA MET A 141 8.21 -6.51 -19.74
C MET A 141 7.78 -7.98 -19.80
N GLN A 142 6.51 -8.33 -19.68
CA GLN A 142 6.03 -9.71 -19.90
C GLN A 142 6.31 -10.20 -21.33
N LYS A 143 6.28 -9.29 -22.32
CA LYS A 143 6.58 -9.61 -23.74
C LYS A 143 8.07 -9.62 -24.06
N ARG A 144 8.84 -8.69 -23.49
CA ARG A 144 10.27 -8.51 -23.83
C ARG A 144 11.22 -9.13 -22.85
N ILE A 145 10.84 -9.10 -21.58
CA ILE A 145 11.49 -9.70 -20.41
C ILE A 145 12.80 -9.02 -20.00
N VAL A 146 13.61 -8.67 -20.98
CA VAL A 146 14.77 -7.83 -20.83
C VAL A 146 14.73 -6.73 -21.88
N THR A 147 15.07 -5.51 -21.47
CA THR A 147 15.10 -4.34 -22.35
C THR A 147 16.16 -3.36 -21.88
N GLY A 148 16.75 -2.59 -22.79
CA GLY A 148 17.58 -1.46 -22.40
C GLY A 148 16.74 -0.39 -21.70
N ALA A 149 17.25 0.24 -20.65
CA ALA A 149 16.52 1.28 -19.91
C ALA A 149 16.15 2.48 -20.81
N VAL A 150 17.07 2.88 -21.71
CA VAL A 150 16.81 3.95 -22.70
C VAL A 150 15.71 3.56 -23.70
N GLU A 151 15.73 2.31 -24.17
CA GLU A 151 14.70 1.80 -25.09
C GLU A 151 13.32 1.76 -24.41
N LEU A 152 13.26 1.32 -23.16
CA LEU A 152 12.03 1.30 -22.38
C LEU A 152 11.49 2.72 -22.15
N SER A 153 12.38 3.66 -21.85
CA SER A 153 12.01 5.08 -21.68
C SER A 153 11.42 5.67 -22.96
N MET A 154 12.08 5.47 -24.12
CA MET A 154 11.58 5.94 -25.41
C MET A 154 10.23 5.31 -25.76
N TRP A 155 10.08 4.02 -25.50
CA TRP A 155 8.81 3.33 -25.71
C TRP A 155 7.69 3.92 -24.84
N LEU A 156 7.92 4.09 -23.54
CA LEU A 156 6.90 4.60 -22.62
C LEU A 156 6.44 6.01 -22.99
N LYS A 157 7.38 6.89 -23.38
CA LYS A 157 7.06 8.25 -23.85
C LYS A 157 6.16 8.22 -25.08
N ASN A 158 6.44 7.32 -26.02
CA ASN A 158 5.63 7.17 -27.22
C ASN A 158 4.22 6.63 -26.93
N GLU A 159 4.07 5.70 -25.97
CA GLU A 159 2.76 5.14 -25.63
C GLU A 159 1.86 6.14 -24.89
N VAL A 160 2.43 6.94 -23.98
CA VAL A 160 1.66 7.87 -23.14
C VAL A 160 1.49 9.24 -23.82
N GLY A 161 2.32 9.57 -24.82
CA GLY A 161 2.24 10.83 -25.56
C GLY A 161 2.70 12.06 -24.77
N ASP A 162 3.47 11.85 -23.70
CA ASP A 162 4.00 12.92 -22.83
C ASP A 162 5.53 12.82 -22.71
N ASP A 163 6.22 13.87 -23.16
CA ASP A 163 7.68 13.99 -23.10
C ASP A 163 8.20 14.20 -21.66
N GLY A 164 7.32 14.63 -20.75
CA GLY A 164 7.60 14.93 -19.33
C GLY A 164 7.70 13.73 -18.40
N ILE A 165 7.50 12.50 -18.90
CA ILE A 165 7.55 11.29 -18.06
C ILE A 165 8.97 11.03 -17.58
N ASP A 166 9.15 11.04 -16.26
CA ASP A 166 10.34 10.53 -15.59
C ASP A 166 10.27 8.99 -15.51
N ILE A 167 11.15 8.33 -16.26
CA ILE A 167 11.23 6.87 -16.29
C ILE A 167 11.65 6.28 -14.93
N VAL A 168 12.45 7.00 -14.14
CA VAL A 168 12.88 6.55 -12.83
C VAL A 168 11.67 6.49 -11.91
N GLU A 169 10.85 7.53 -11.91
CA GLU A 169 9.59 7.55 -11.16
C GLU A 169 8.62 6.47 -11.66
N ALA A 170 8.49 6.29 -12.98
CA ALA A 170 7.61 5.29 -13.56
C ALA A 170 7.99 3.83 -13.22
N ILE A 171 9.28 3.53 -13.10
CA ILE A 171 9.78 2.18 -12.76
C ILE A 171 9.88 1.97 -11.23
N THR A 172 9.86 3.03 -10.43
CA THR A 172 10.01 2.96 -8.98
C THR A 172 9.01 2.00 -8.30
N PRO A 173 7.71 1.96 -8.63
CA PRO A 173 6.78 1.01 -8.02
C PRO A 173 7.17 -0.45 -8.27
N LEU A 174 7.62 -0.77 -9.48
CA LEU A 174 7.99 -2.12 -9.91
C LEU A 174 9.29 -2.60 -9.26
N THR A 175 10.29 -1.71 -9.17
CA THR A 175 11.57 -2.00 -8.50
C THR A 175 11.41 -2.07 -6.98
N SER A 176 10.62 -1.17 -6.38
CA SER A 176 10.32 -1.20 -4.94
C SER A 176 9.53 -2.44 -4.52
N ALA A 177 8.72 -2.99 -5.43
CA ALA A 177 8.04 -4.26 -5.27
C ALA A 177 8.96 -5.48 -5.56
N GLY A 178 10.18 -5.27 -6.07
CA GLY A 178 11.09 -6.35 -6.46
C GLY A 178 10.60 -7.18 -7.64
N ILE A 179 9.80 -6.57 -8.52
CA ILE A 179 9.29 -7.17 -9.77
C ILE A 179 10.31 -6.99 -10.88
N LEU A 180 10.93 -5.82 -10.93
CA LEU A 180 11.99 -5.48 -11.87
C LEU A 180 13.31 -5.29 -11.15
N GLU A 181 14.38 -5.75 -11.80
CA GLU A 181 15.77 -5.44 -11.43
C GLU A 181 16.41 -4.58 -12.51
N ILE A 182 17.27 -3.66 -12.11
CA ILE A 182 17.99 -2.78 -13.03
C ILE A 182 19.49 -2.94 -12.82
N GLU A 183 20.22 -3.32 -13.87
CA GLU A 183 21.66 -3.52 -13.79
C GLU A 183 22.41 -2.85 -14.95
N MET A 184 23.59 -2.30 -14.65
CA MET A 184 24.53 -1.81 -15.64
C MET A 184 25.44 -2.94 -16.12
N ILE A 185 25.11 -3.56 -17.25
CA ILE A 185 25.86 -4.71 -17.82
C ILE A 185 27.13 -4.27 -18.56
N THR A 186 27.10 -3.08 -19.16
CA THR A 186 28.29 -2.45 -19.77
C THR A 186 28.43 -1.03 -19.24
N ARG A 187 29.62 -0.44 -19.36
CA ARG A 187 29.91 0.93 -18.87
C ARG A 187 28.93 2.00 -19.35
N THR A 188 28.18 1.74 -20.42
CA THR A 188 27.25 2.69 -21.04
C THR A 188 25.83 2.15 -21.20
N LYS A 189 25.55 0.88 -20.85
CA LYS A 189 24.23 0.27 -21.04
C LYS A 189 23.67 -0.30 -19.75
N GLN A 190 22.51 0.23 -19.38
CA GLN A 190 21.67 -0.26 -18.29
C GLN A 190 20.52 -1.07 -18.87
N TYR A 191 20.24 -2.20 -18.26
CA TYR A 191 19.19 -3.13 -18.63
C TYR A 191 18.18 -3.27 -17.49
N VAL A 192 16.93 -3.48 -17.86
CA VAL A 192 15.81 -3.75 -16.96
C VAL A 192 15.38 -5.19 -17.18
N PHE A 193 15.22 -5.94 -16.11
CA PHE A 193 14.92 -7.38 -16.09
C PHE A 193 13.63 -7.65 -15.34
N LEU A 194 12.74 -8.45 -15.92
CA LEU A 194 11.55 -8.96 -15.23
C LEU A 194 11.92 -10.16 -14.37
N VAL A 195 12.01 -10.01 -13.05
CA VAL A 195 12.45 -11.10 -12.15
C VAL A 195 11.29 -11.79 -11.46
N LYS A 196 10.17 -11.09 -11.31
CA LYS A 196 8.90 -11.64 -10.84
C LYS A 196 7.80 -11.11 -11.75
N ASP A 197 6.71 -11.85 -11.87
CA ASP A 197 5.49 -11.35 -12.47
C ASP A 197 4.40 -11.26 -11.40
N LEU A 198 3.35 -10.51 -11.69
CA LEU A 198 2.37 -10.08 -10.70
C LEU A 198 0.94 -10.39 -11.14
N PHE A 199 0.14 -10.89 -10.21
CA PHE A 199 -1.29 -11.08 -10.40
C PHE A 199 -2.08 -10.52 -9.23
N GLY A 200 -3.23 -9.94 -9.53
CA GLY A 200 -4.16 -9.35 -8.56
C GLY A 200 -5.57 -9.83 -8.85
N TYR A 201 -6.24 -10.43 -7.87
CA TYR A 201 -7.55 -11.07 -8.07
C TYR A 201 -8.34 -11.19 -6.78
N ARG A 202 -9.65 -11.46 -6.90
CA ARG A 202 -10.52 -11.82 -5.79
C ARG A 202 -10.57 -13.34 -5.62
N ALA A 203 -10.36 -13.81 -4.40
CA ALA A 203 -10.53 -15.22 -4.04
C ALA A 203 -11.68 -15.37 -3.02
N PRO A 204 -12.36 -16.52 -2.98
CA PRO A 204 -13.24 -16.85 -1.86
C PRO A 204 -12.46 -16.88 -0.53
N PRO A 205 -12.97 -16.28 0.55
CA PRO A 205 -12.29 -16.22 1.85
C PRO A 205 -12.42 -17.55 2.61
N THR A 206 -11.88 -18.63 2.05
CA THR A 206 -12.06 -20.01 2.54
C THR A 206 -11.61 -20.24 3.98
N GLN A 207 -10.54 -19.57 4.43
CA GLN A 207 -10.07 -19.67 5.81
C GLN A 207 -11.05 -19.01 6.79
N SER A 208 -11.49 -17.79 6.48
CA SER A 208 -12.52 -17.08 7.25
C SER A 208 -13.80 -17.91 7.36
N MET A 209 -14.31 -18.44 6.24
CA MET A 209 -15.53 -19.27 6.22
C MET A 209 -15.42 -20.52 7.10
N LYS A 210 -14.27 -21.20 7.08
CA LYS A 210 -14.01 -22.37 7.94
C LYS A 210 -14.01 -22.00 9.41
N LEU A 211 -13.42 -20.86 9.77
CA LEU A 211 -13.37 -20.40 11.16
C LEU A 211 -14.74 -19.94 11.65
N THR A 212 -15.59 -19.38 10.77
CA THR A 212 -16.99 -19.04 11.09
C THR A 212 -17.79 -20.23 11.59
N GLU A 213 -17.56 -21.43 11.06
CA GLU A 213 -18.24 -22.65 11.53
C GLU A 213 -18.01 -22.89 13.04
N MET A 214 -16.85 -22.48 13.54
CA MET A 214 -16.46 -22.61 14.94
C MET A 214 -16.84 -21.40 15.80
N THR A 215 -16.73 -20.18 15.26
CA THR A 215 -16.89 -18.94 16.04
C THR A 215 -18.30 -18.36 16.00
N TYR A 216 -18.99 -18.45 14.86
CA TYR A 216 -20.35 -17.93 14.63
C TYR A 216 -21.18 -18.94 13.80
N PRO A 217 -21.52 -20.12 14.38
CA PRO A 217 -22.21 -21.19 13.66
C PRO A 217 -23.59 -20.78 13.12
N GLU A 218 -24.25 -19.80 13.75
CA GLU A 218 -25.54 -19.26 13.34
C GLU A 218 -25.51 -18.54 11.99
N ILE A 219 -24.44 -17.78 11.69
CA ILE A 219 -24.30 -17.08 10.40
C ILE A 219 -23.60 -17.92 9.33
N HIS A 220 -22.94 -19.01 9.70
CA HIS A 220 -22.06 -19.78 8.79
C HIS A 220 -22.73 -20.18 7.48
N LYS A 221 -23.95 -20.74 7.55
CA LYS A 221 -24.70 -21.18 6.34
C LYS A 221 -25.02 -20.01 5.42
N GLU A 222 -25.46 -18.89 5.99
CA GLU A 222 -25.75 -17.70 5.22
C GLU A 222 -24.49 -17.10 4.62
N TYR A 223 -23.39 -17.09 5.39
CA TYR A 223 -22.10 -16.59 4.93
C TYR A 223 -21.58 -17.36 3.71
N VAL A 224 -21.55 -18.69 3.78
CA VAL A 224 -21.16 -19.54 2.64
C VAL A 224 -22.07 -19.27 1.43
N SER A 225 -23.38 -19.21 1.65
CA SER A 225 -24.34 -18.93 0.55
C SER A 225 -24.09 -17.59 -0.12
N ARG A 226 -23.76 -16.53 0.63
CA ARG A 226 -23.46 -15.19 0.08
C ARG A 226 -22.17 -15.21 -0.73
N VAL A 227 -21.12 -15.86 -0.23
CA VAL A 227 -19.85 -16.01 -0.94
C VAL A 227 -20.05 -16.80 -2.24
N ASP A 228 -20.73 -17.94 -2.17
CA ASP A 228 -21.02 -18.78 -3.34
C ASP A 228 -21.82 -18.02 -4.39
N SER A 229 -22.84 -17.26 -3.97
CA SER A 229 -23.64 -16.42 -4.86
C SER A 229 -22.81 -15.33 -5.53
N PHE A 230 -21.82 -14.77 -4.82
CA PHE A 230 -20.91 -13.78 -5.41
C PHE A 230 -19.99 -14.42 -6.46
N PHE A 231 -19.40 -15.59 -6.20
CA PHE A 231 -18.44 -16.24 -7.11
C PHE A 231 -19.07 -17.15 -8.18
N SER A 232 -20.39 -17.32 -8.19
CA SER A 232 -21.12 -18.14 -9.16
C SER A 232 -21.96 -17.25 -10.08
N PRO A 233 -21.38 -16.69 -11.16
CA PRO A 233 -22.13 -15.87 -12.11
C PRO A 233 -23.28 -16.68 -12.72
N ASP A 234 -24.50 -16.18 -12.59
CA ASP A 234 -25.69 -16.80 -13.19
C ASP A 234 -25.76 -16.58 -14.72
N GLU A 235 -26.71 -17.24 -15.38
CA GLU A 235 -26.94 -17.11 -16.84
C GLU A 235 -27.27 -15.66 -17.27
N SER A 236 -27.63 -14.78 -16.34
CA SER A 236 -27.86 -13.35 -16.57
C SER A 236 -26.62 -12.47 -16.32
N GLY A 237 -25.48 -13.08 -16.01
CA GLY A 237 -24.23 -12.39 -15.70
C GLY A 237 -24.16 -11.81 -14.28
N ARG A 238 -25.08 -12.17 -13.37
CA ARG A 238 -25.02 -11.73 -11.97
C ARG A 238 -24.06 -12.60 -11.19
N GLY A 239 -22.94 -12.01 -10.81
CA GLY A 239 -21.85 -12.62 -10.04
C GLY A 239 -20.51 -12.10 -10.52
N TYR A 240 -19.43 -12.52 -9.86
CA TYR A 240 -18.09 -12.10 -10.19
C TYR A 240 -17.63 -12.75 -11.48
N ASN A 241 -17.43 -11.92 -12.52
CA ASN A 241 -16.72 -12.34 -13.71
C ASN A 241 -15.65 -11.30 -14.06
N PRO A 242 -14.35 -11.60 -13.84
CA PRO A 242 -13.27 -10.66 -14.10
C PRO A 242 -13.04 -10.39 -15.60
N THR A 243 -13.76 -11.09 -16.49
CA THR A 243 -13.61 -11.01 -17.95
C THR A 243 -14.82 -10.40 -18.68
N ILE A 244 -15.93 -10.15 -17.99
CA ILE A 244 -17.13 -9.59 -18.63
C ILE A 244 -17.06 -8.06 -18.60
N VAL A 245 -17.01 -7.48 -19.80
CA VAL A 245 -17.29 -6.08 -20.07
C VAL A 245 -18.78 -5.87 -19.76
N SER A 246 -19.10 -5.21 -18.64
CA SER A 246 -20.45 -4.72 -18.39
C SER A 246 -20.87 -3.86 -19.59
N GLY A 247 -21.98 -4.24 -20.26
CA GLY A 247 -22.32 -3.92 -21.65
C GLY A 247 -22.60 -2.47 -22.05
N GLU A 248 -21.78 -1.52 -21.63
CA GLU A 248 -21.69 -0.20 -22.25
C GLU A 248 -20.35 -0.12 -23.02
N GLU A 249 -20.43 -0.04 -24.36
CA GLU A 249 -19.31 -0.05 -25.33
C GLU A 249 -18.34 1.16 -25.23
N SER A 250 -18.16 1.76 -24.06
CA SER A 250 -17.32 2.94 -23.89
C SER A 250 -16.65 3.07 -22.52
N GLN A 251 -16.67 2.04 -21.67
CA GLN A 251 -15.82 2.04 -20.48
C GLN A 251 -14.55 1.23 -20.76
N PRO A 252 -13.34 1.84 -20.68
CA PRO A 252 -12.12 1.07 -20.72
C PRO A 252 -12.18 0.01 -19.62
N ILE A 253 -11.52 -1.12 -19.88
CA ILE A 253 -11.31 -2.22 -18.95
C ILE A 253 -10.51 -1.66 -17.75
N ILE A 254 -11.16 -0.88 -16.88
CA ILE A 254 -10.69 -0.53 -15.55
C ILE A 254 -10.97 -1.81 -14.75
N GLU A 255 -10.07 -2.76 -14.98
CA GLU A 255 -10.09 -4.15 -14.56
C GLU A 255 -10.33 -4.19 -13.05
N ASP A 256 -11.24 -5.03 -12.56
CA ASP A 256 -11.53 -5.19 -11.12
C ASP A 256 -10.29 -5.18 -10.21
N ARG A 257 -9.15 -5.65 -10.73
CA ARG A 257 -7.79 -5.51 -10.20
C ARG A 257 -7.44 -4.10 -9.68
N GLU A 258 -7.68 -3.03 -10.42
CA GLU A 258 -7.38 -1.66 -9.99
C GLU A 258 -8.27 -1.24 -8.82
N LYS A 259 -9.57 -1.58 -8.89
CA LYS A 259 -10.53 -1.31 -7.80
C LYS A 259 -10.16 -2.01 -6.51
N ILE A 260 -9.75 -3.28 -6.57
CA ILE A 260 -9.27 -3.98 -5.37
C ILE A 260 -7.87 -3.51 -4.96
N ALA A 261 -7.03 -3.04 -5.89
CA ALA A 261 -5.72 -2.49 -5.59
C ALA A 261 -5.82 -1.24 -4.73
N GLU A 262 -6.78 -0.34 -4.99
CA GLU A 262 -7.02 0.85 -4.16
C GLU A 262 -7.25 0.48 -2.69
N ASN A 263 -8.02 -0.58 -2.46
CA ASN A 263 -8.36 -1.06 -1.13
C ASN A 263 -7.20 -1.79 -0.45
N VAL A 264 -6.42 -2.60 -1.17
CA VAL A 264 -5.25 -3.28 -0.62
C VAL A 264 -4.10 -2.30 -0.38
N ALA A 265 -3.89 -1.32 -1.24
CA ALA A 265 -2.85 -0.31 -1.08
C ALA A 265 -3.18 0.72 0.03
N ASN A 266 -4.46 0.88 0.39
CA ASN A 266 -4.87 1.70 1.53
C ASN A 266 -4.55 0.96 2.84
N THR A 267 -3.77 1.59 3.72
CA THR A 267 -3.26 0.92 4.92
C THR A 267 -4.35 0.57 5.92
N ILE A 268 -5.35 1.45 6.10
CA ILE A 268 -6.46 1.21 7.03
C ILE A 268 -7.31 0.04 6.52
N HIS A 269 -7.70 0.09 5.24
CA HIS A 269 -8.48 -0.96 4.58
C HIS A 269 -7.74 -2.31 4.65
N TYR A 270 -6.45 -2.33 4.34
CA TYR A 270 -5.64 -3.54 4.37
C TYR A 270 -5.53 -4.18 5.76
N ASN A 271 -5.40 -3.38 6.83
CA ASN A 271 -5.37 -3.91 8.19
C ASN A 271 -6.72 -4.53 8.58
N ILE A 272 -7.83 -3.90 8.22
CA ILE A 272 -9.18 -4.46 8.43
C ILE A 272 -9.37 -5.74 7.63
N ILE A 273 -9.00 -5.76 6.34
CA ILE A 273 -9.03 -6.96 5.50
C ILE A 273 -8.19 -8.07 6.14
N SER A 274 -6.97 -7.76 6.58
CA SER A 274 -6.04 -8.73 7.19
C SER A 274 -6.58 -9.33 8.48
N VAL A 275 -7.30 -8.56 9.29
CA VAL A 275 -7.98 -9.03 10.50
C VAL A 275 -9.17 -9.92 10.13
N LEU A 276 -10.00 -9.50 9.17
CA LEU A 276 -11.16 -10.28 8.71
C LEU A 276 -10.79 -11.54 7.91
N ARG A 277 -9.55 -11.67 7.40
CA ARG A 277 -9.02 -12.94 6.85
C ARG A 277 -9.00 -14.05 7.90
N LYS A 278 -8.91 -13.70 9.20
CA LYS A 278 -8.93 -14.64 10.33
C LYS A 278 -10.34 -15.08 10.72
N GLY A 279 -11.40 -14.47 10.18
CA GLY A 279 -12.79 -14.79 10.51
C GLY A 279 -13.67 -13.55 10.65
N PRO A 280 -15.01 -13.74 10.77
CA PRO A 280 -15.93 -12.65 11.06
C PRO A 280 -15.69 -12.06 12.45
N LEU A 281 -15.91 -10.77 12.60
CA LEU A 281 -15.70 -10.04 13.85
C LEU A 281 -16.72 -8.90 14.00
N SER A 282 -17.01 -8.53 15.24
CA SER A 282 -17.73 -7.30 15.58
C SER A 282 -16.86 -6.05 15.39
N ILE A 283 -17.49 -4.88 15.33
CA ILE A 283 -16.76 -3.60 15.23
C ILE A 283 -15.82 -3.41 16.43
N GLU A 284 -16.26 -3.77 17.63
CA GLU A 284 -15.48 -3.69 18.86
C GLU A 284 -14.21 -4.56 18.80
N GLU A 285 -14.31 -5.78 18.27
CA GLU A 285 -13.17 -6.67 18.11
C GLU A 285 -12.20 -6.16 17.03
N ILE A 286 -12.71 -5.61 15.92
CA ILE A 286 -11.86 -5.00 14.89
C ILE A 286 -11.11 -3.79 15.46
N VAL A 287 -11.77 -2.96 16.27
CA VAL A 287 -11.15 -1.82 16.96
C VAL A 287 -10.03 -2.29 17.87
N ILE A 288 -10.21 -3.39 18.60
CA ILE A 288 -9.18 -3.95 19.49
C ILE A 288 -8.00 -4.51 18.67
N GLU A 289 -8.26 -5.33 17.65
CA GLU A 289 -7.22 -5.97 16.84
C GLU A 289 -6.40 -4.97 15.99
N THR A 290 -7.05 -3.92 15.47
CA THR A 290 -6.39 -2.90 14.65
C THR A 290 -5.86 -1.72 15.45
N ALA A 291 -6.33 -1.56 16.69
CA ALA A 291 -6.16 -0.38 17.51
C ALA A 291 -6.63 0.93 16.82
N PHE A 292 -7.54 0.87 15.85
CA PHE A 292 -8.06 2.08 15.18
C PHE A 292 -9.27 2.67 15.90
N PRO A 293 -9.51 3.98 15.80
CA PRO A 293 -10.73 4.59 16.32
C PRO A 293 -11.98 3.98 15.68
N LYS A 294 -13.04 3.78 16.48
CA LYS A 294 -14.30 3.18 16.02
C LYS A 294 -14.90 3.90 14.79
N SER A 295 -14.87 5.23 14.77
CA SER A 295 -15.37 6.02 13.63
C SER A 295 -14.67 5.69 12.31
N ILE A 296 -13.36 5.45 12.37
CA ILE A 296 -12.52 5.12 11.21
C ILE A 296 -12.80 3.70 10.74
N VAL A 297 -12.88 2.74 11.67
CA VAL A 297 -13.24 1.36 11.37
C VAL A 297 -14.60 1.30 10.68
N THR A 298 -15.61 2.00 11.21
CA THR A 298 -16.94 2.05 10.59
C THR A 298 -16.87 2.61 9.17
N LYS A 299 -16.27 3.79 8.97
CA LYS A 299 -16.13 4.41 7.63
C LYS A 299 -15.44 3.46 6.63
N ALA A 300 -14.36 2.80 7.04
CA ALA A 300 -13.62 1.87 6.22
C ALA A 300 -14.43 0.62 5.87
N LEU A 301 -15.20 0.05 6.82
CA LEU A 301 -16.08 -1.09 6.56
C LEU A 301 -17.15 -0.77 5.50
N TRP A 302 -17.77 0.41 5.58
CA TRP A 302 -18.72 0.88 4.57
C TRP A 302 -18.07 1.03 3.18
N ALA A 303 -16.86 1.61 3.11
CA ALA A 303 -16.11 1.74 1.87
C ALA A 303 -15.68 0.38 1.29
N LEU A 304 -15.34 -0.59 2.15
CA LEU A 304 -15.03 -1.96 1.73
C LEU A 304 -16.29 -2.69 1.25
N GLN A 305 -17.44 -2.43 1.86
CA GLN A 305 -18.71 -3.05 1.50
C GLN A 305 -19.19 -2.54 0.14
N SER A 306 -19.07 -1.23 -0.14
CA SER A 306 -19.42 -0.67 -1.45
C SER A 306 -18.55 -1.24 -2.58
N ASN A 307 -17.32 -1.65 -2.28
CA ASN A 307 -16.41 -2.34 -3.19
C ASN A 307 -16.58 -3.88 -3.22
N SER A 308 -17.65 -4.39 -2.58
CA SER A 308 -17.94 -5.83 -2.47
C SER A 308 -16.79 -6.64 -1.86
N ILE A 309 -16.01 -6.06 -0.95
CA ILE A 309 -14.92 -6.75 -0.25
C ILE A 309 -15.41 -7.37 1.06
N VAL A 310 -16.25 -6.64 1.82
CA VAL A 310 -16.84 -7.12 3.07
C VAL A 310 -18.36 -7.21 2.98
N THR A 311 -18.96 -7.95 3.91
CA THR A 311 -20.41 -8.05 4.12
C THR A 311 -20.71 -8.07 5.61
N SER A 312 -21.94 -7.76 5.98
CA SER A 312 -22.39 -7.71 7.36
C SER A 312 -23.58 -8.65 7.62
N PHE A 313 -23.69 -9.14 8.85
CA PHE A 313 -24.73 -10.03 9.35
C PHE A 313 -25.40 -9.42 10.59
N ASP A 314 -26.56 -9.95 10.95
CA ASP A 314 -27.29 -9.60 12.17
C ASP A 314 -27.40 -8.08 12.39
N ASP A 315 -28.01 -7.39 11.41
CA ASP A 315 -28.21 -5.93 11.42
C ASP A 315 -26.90 -5.13 11.64
N GLU A 316 -25.83 -5.51 10.94
CA GLU A 316 -24.52 -4.83 10.93
C GLU A 316 -23.68 -4.99 12.21
N THR A 317 -24.01 -5.98 13.03
CA THR A 317 -23.25 -6.29 14.24
C THR A 317 -21.98 -7.09 13.96
N ILE A 318 -22.03 -8.04 13.02
CA ILE A 318 -20.89 -8.90 12.65
C ILE A 318 -20.49 -8.63 11.20
N TRP A 319 -19.19 -8.45 10.98
CA TRP A 319 -18.60 -8.18 9.67
C TRP A 319 -17.69 -9.33 9.23
N ALA A 320 -17.73 -9.68 7.95
CA ALA A 320 -16.87 -10.70 7.35
C ALA A 320 -16.39 -10.30 5.96
N LEU A 321 -15.33 -10.93 5.46
CA LEU A 321 -14.94 -10.79 4.05
C LEU A 321 -16.00 -11.43 3.15
N LEU A 322 -16.54 -10.71 2.18
CA LEU A 322 -17.25 -11.30 1.05
C LEU A 322 -16.26 -11.85 0.03
N THR A 323 -15.18 -11.10 -0.22
CA THR A 323 -14.09 -11.50 -1.12
C THR A 323 -12.76 -11.24 -0.45
N ASN A 324 -11.78 -12.11 -0.69
CA ASN A 324 -10.41 -11.90 -0.29
C ASN A 324 -9.62 -11.35 -1.49
N PRO A 325 -9.35 -10.04 -1.58
CA PRO A 325 -8.45 -9.51 -2.58
C PRO A 325 -7.03 -10.02 -2.27
N ILE A 326 -6.36 -10.57 -3.28
CA ILE A 326 -5.00 -11.13 -3.16
C ILE A 326 -4.14 -10.49 -4.25
N PHE A 327 -2.99 -9.97 -3.83
CA PHE A 327 -1.92 -9.58 -4.74
C PHE A 327 -0.67 -10.40 -4.43
N ASP A 328 -0.24 -11.20 -5.40
CA ASP A 328 0.91 -12.08 -5.21
C ASP A 328 1.79 -12.08 -6.47
N CYS A 329 3.04 -12.46 -6.26
CA CYS A 329 4.03 -12.60 -7.32
C CYS A 329 4.33 -14.06 -7.60
N PHE A 330 4.71 -14.35 -8.83
CA PHE A 330 5.14 -15.68 -9.24
C PHE A 330 6.38 -15.63 -10.11
N MET A 331 7.10 -16.75 -10.17
CA MET A 331 8.26 -16.88 -11.05
C MET A 331 7.75 -16.91 -12.49
N PRO A 332 8.24 -16.02 -13.38
CA PRO A 332 7.74 -15.96 -14.74
C PRO A 332 8.35 -17.11 -15.57
N GLU A 333 7.98 -18.37 -15.32
CA GLU A 333 8.57 -19.55 -15.97
C GLU A 333 8.48 -19.52 -17.50
N TYR A 334 7.45 -18.85 -18.03
CA TYR A 334 7.26 -18.59 -19.46
C TYR A 334 8.40 -17.80 -20.10
N VAL A 335 9.26 -17.17 -19.31
CA VAL A 335 10.45 -16.43 -19.74
C VAL A 335 11.51 -17.35 -20.35
N ALA A 336 11.73 -18.54 -19.79
CA ALA A 336 12.81 -19.42 -20.18
C ALA A 336 12.83 -19.69 -21.70
N PRO A 337 11.71 -20.07 -22.35
CA PRO A 337 11.69 -20.25 -23.81
C PRO A 337 11.96 -18.94 -24.57
N ILE A 338 11.55 -17.79 -24.05
CA ILE A 338 11.76 -16.50 -24.73
C ILE A 338 13.23 -16.09 -24.68
N ILE A 339 13.93 -16.30 -23.55
CA ILE A 339 15.39 -16.11 -23.47
C ILE A 339 16.09 -17.05 -24.44
N ALA A 340 15.72 -18.35 -24.43
CA ALA A 340 16.35 -19.36 -25.29
C ALA A 340 16.20 -19.01 -26.77
N ASN A 341 15.01 -18.59 -27.19
CA ASN A 341 14.76 -18.16 -28.57
C ASN A 341 15.59 -16.92 -28.93
N LYS A 342 15.57 -15.86 -28.10
CA LYS A 342 16.35 -14.65 -28.36
C LYS A 342 17.86 -14.89 -28.37
N TRP A 343 18.35 -15.81 -27.55
CA TRP A 343 19.75 -16.23 -27.54
C TRP A 343 20.13 -16.96 -28.83
N ASN A 344 19.30 -17.93 -29.26
CA ASN A 344 19.53 -18.70 -30.48
C ASN A 344 19.45 -17.84 -31.76
N GLU A 345 18.67 -16.78 -31.73
CA GLU A 345 18.56 -15.78 -32.81
C GLU A 345 19.66 -14.70 -32.78
N GLU A 346 20.67 -14.82 -31.91
CA GLU A 346 21.74 -13.83 -31.67
C GLU A 346 21.25 -12.42 -31.28
N ASN A 347 20.00 -12.32 -30.78
CA ASN A 347 19.36 -11.07 -30.41
C ASN A 347 19.68 -10.62 -28.97
N LEU A 348 20.47 -11.40 -28.21
CA LEU A 348 20.91 -11.07 -26.85
C LEU A 348 22.39 -11.42 -26.62
N ASP A 349 23.12 -10.51 -25.95
CA ASP A 349 24.51 -10.74 -25.51
C ASP A 349 24.57 -11.75 -24.37
N ALA A 350 25.60 -12.59 -24.36
CA ALA A 350 25.84 -13.64 -23.36
C ALA A 350 25.80 -13.06 -21.94
N LYS A 351 26.39 -11.87 -21.75
CA LYS A 351 26.44 -11.21 -20.46
C LYS A 351 25.06 -10.82 -19.94
N VAL A 352 24.16 -10.40 -20.85
CA VAL A 352 22.79 -10.04 -20.50
C VAL A 352 21.99 -11.28 -20.10
N VAL A 353 22.18 -12.39 -20.82
CA VAL A 353 21.54 -13.68 -20.48
C VAL A 353 22.02 -14.20 -19.13
N VAL A 354 23.34 -14.21 -18.90
CA VAL A 354 23.92 -14.66 -17.62
C VAL A 354 23.43 -13.83 -16.45
N SER A 355 23.53 -12.49 -16.54
CA SER A 355 23.02 -11.59 -15.50
C SER A 355 21.54 -11.82 -15.24
N TYR A 356 20.74 -12.01 -16.29
CA TYR A 356 19.32 -12.23 -16.08
C TYR A 356 19.04 -13.55 -15.33
N LEU A 357 19.71 -14.64 -15.69
CA LEU A 357 19.58 -15.90 -14.96
C LEU A 357 20.06 -15.76 -13.51
N GLU A 358 21.12 -14.99 -13.25
CA GLU A 358 21.58 -14.68 -11.89
C GLU A 358 20.53 -13.92 -11.09
N HIS A 359 19.87 -12.93 -11.68
CA HIS A 359 18.76 -12.20 -11.03
C HIS A 359 17.57 -13.09 -10.73
N LEU A 360 17.19 -13.98 -11.65
CA LEU A 360 16.12 -14.96 -11.42
C LEU A 360 16.50 -15.92 -10.28
N ILE A 361 17.73 -16.45 -10.29
CA ILE A 361 18.23 -17.32 -9.22
C ILE A 361 18.21 -16.56 -7.90
N ASN A 362 18.79 -15.37 -7.82
CA ASN A 362 18.83 -14.60 -6.56
C ASN A 362 17.44 -14.24 -6.04
N SER A 363 16.48 -13.99 -6.94
CA SER A 363 15.10 -13.66 -6.58
C SER A 363 14.31 -14.86 -6.04
N TRP A 364 14.59 -16.08 -6.54
CA TRP A 364 13.78 -17.28 -6.27
C TRP A 364 14.52 -18.40 -5.53
N ARG A 365 15.82 -18.25 -5.29
CA ARG A 365 16.58 -19.15 -4.43
C ARG A 365 16.11 -18.93 -3.00
N THR A 366 15.19 -19.78 -2.57
CA THR A 366 14.78 -19.88 -1.18
C THR A 366 16.02 -19.89 -0.29
N LYS A 367 16.06 -19.00 0.70
CA LYS A 367 16.75 -19.30 1.96
C LYS A 367 16.00 -20.49 2.56
N SER A 368 16.38 -21.70 2.12
CA SER A 368 15.92 -22.97 2.68
C SER A 368 16.30 -23.08 4.14
#